data_AF-A0AAW1W9U0-F1
#
_entry.id   AF-A0AAW1W9U0-F1
#
_cell.length_a   1.000
_cell.length_b   1.000
_cell.length_c   1.000
_cell.angle_alpha   90.00
_cell.angle_beta   90.00
_cell.angle_gamma   90.00
#
_symmetry.space_group_name_H-M   'P 1'
#
loop_
_entity.id
_entity.type
_entity.pdbx_description
1 polymer ?
#
loop_
_entity_poly.entity_id
_entity_poly.type
_entity_poly.pdbx_seq_one_letter_code
_entity_poly.pdbx_strand_id
1 'polypeptide(L)'
;MRPRLSSFKTIATDPDSVINSLSAAVSEEVKEWLVKNIRRRMPQQLLKIRADVEIKCFQFDGVLHIKDALRKAEASGNDQCPVTVKLIAAPRYVVTTQSVDKKQGMSVLNKAIAACGVAIELHKGNLVVKEAPREVNEVVEEKVIGTEHKKEDWDEEEEKEDTGLGDADVENACQGIINVD
;
A
#
# COMPACT_ATOMS: atom_id res chain seq x y z
N MET A 1 3.93 -32.19 -8.78
CA MET A 1 5.11 -32.07 -9.66
C MET A 1 4.83 -31.07 -10.78
N ARG A 2 5.31 -29.81 -10.70
CA ARG A 2 5.20 -28.78 -11.77
C ARG A 2 6.57 -28.20 -12.18
N PRO A 3 7.61 -29.01 -12.51
CA PRO A 3 8.99 -28.51 -12.52
C PRO A 3 9.33 -27.66 -13.74
N ARG A 4 8.71 -27.95 -14.90
CA ARG A 4 9.15 -27.44 -16.21
C ARG A 4 9.14 -25.92 -16.32
N LEU A 5 8.12 -25.23 -15.80
CA LEU A 5 8.07 -23.76 -15.86
C LEU A 5 9.10 -23.10 -14.94
N SER A 6 9.52 -23.76 -13.84
CA SER A 6 10.53 -23.20 -12.94
C SER A 6 11.87 -23.04 -13.67
N SER A 7 12.28 -24.07 -14.41
CA SER A 7 13.53 -24.05 -15.19
C SER A 7 13.54 -22.96 -16.27
N PHE A 8 12.42 -22.75 -16.97
CA PHE A 8 12.31 -21.66 -17.96
C PHE A 8 12.36 -20.27 -17.32
N LYS A 9 11.80 -20.11 -16.11
CA LYS A 9 11.93 -18.85 -15.36
C LYS A 9 13.37 -18.60 -14.92
N THR A 10 14.11 -19.65 -14.54
CA THR A 10 15.55 -19.55 -14.26
C THR A 10 16.35 -19.19 -15.52
N ILE A 11 16.08 -19.80 -16.68
CA ILE A 11 16.75 -19.44 -17.97
C ILE A 11 16.54 -17.96 -18.34
N ALA A 12 15.40 -17.37 -18.00
CA ALA A 12 15.12 -15.96 -18.29
C ALA A 12 16.04 -15.00 -17.50
N THR A 13 16.36 -15.35 -16.26
CA THR A 13 17.26 -14.59 -15.36
C THR A 13 18.74 -14.95 -15.61
N ASP A 14 19.08 -16.23 -15.49
CA ASP A 14 20.43 -16.79 -15.65
C ASP A 14 20.43 -17.89 -16.73
N PRO A 15 20.70 -17.54 -18.01
CA PRO A 15 20.60 -18.50 -19.11
C PRO A 15 21.63 -19.63 -18.99
N ASP A 16 22.87 -19.30 -18.63
CA ASP A 16 24.02 -20.21 -18.71
C ASP A 16 23.91 -21.37 -17.72
N SER A 17 23.39 -21.12 -16.52
CA SER A 17 23.28 -22.14 -15.45
C SER A 17 22.42 -23.33 -15.87
N VAL A 18 21.40 -23.12 -16.70
CA VAL A 18 20.48 -24.17 -17.14
C VAL A 18 20.83 -24.67 -18.54
N ILE A 19 21.31 -23.80 -19.43
CA ILE A 19 21.72 -24.20 -20.79
C ILE A 19 22.96 -25.09 -20.75
N ASN A 20 23.90 -24.87 -19.82
CA ASN A 20 25.06 -25.77 -19.65
C ASN A 20 24.67 -27.17 -19.11
N SER A 21 23.51 -27.31 -18.47
CA SER A 21 22.97 -28.62 -18.07
C SER A 21 22.28 -29.36 -19.23
N LEU A 22 21.91 -28.63 -20.28
CA LEU A 22 21.39 -29.18 -21.52
C LEU A 22 22.59 -29.66 -22.35
N SER A 23 22.72 -30.98 -22.50
CA SER A 23 23.85 -31.66 -23.15
C SER A 23 24.38 -30.95 -24.40
N ALA A 24 25.70 -30.99 -24.61
CA ALA A 24 26.50 -30.30 -25.66
C ALA A 24 26.14 -30.59 -27.14
N ALA A 25 24.96 -31.16 -27.41
CA ALA A 25 24.39 -31.39 -28.73
C ALA A 25 23.60 -30.18 -29.30
N VAL A 26 23.54 -29.05 -28.60
CA VAL A 26 22.85 -27.82 -29.05
C VAL A 26 23.88 -26.80 -29.55
N SER A 27 23.81 -26.44 -30.83
CA SER A 27 24.63 -25.38 -31.45
C SER A 27 24.40 -24.03 -30.77
N GLU A 28 25.44 -23.19 -30.70
CA GLU A 28 25.39 -21.88 -30.03
C GLU A 28 24.28 -20.98 -30.60
N GLU A 29 24.09 -20.99 -31.93
CA GLU A 29 23.01 -20.28 -32.63
C GLU A 29 21.62 -20.67 -32.11
N VAL A 30 21.41 -21.95 -31.79
CA VAL A 30 20.15 -22.49 -31.29
C VAL A 30 19.94 -22.12 -29.82
N LYS A 31 21.01 -22.03 -29.02
CA LYS A 31 20.96 -21.53 -27.63
C LYS A 31 20.55 -20.06 -27.60
N GLU A 32 21.18 -19.21 -28.40
CA GLU A 32 20.83 -17.79 -28.50
C GLU A 32 19.38 -17.60 -28.96
N TRP A 33 18.96 -18.34 -30.00
CA TRP A 33 17.59 -18.30 -30.49
C TRP A 33 16.58 -18.76 -29.44
N LEU A 34 16.92 -19.78 -28.64
CA LEU A 34 16.11 -20.26 -27.52
C LEU A 34 15.98 -19.21 -26.41
N VAL A 35 17.08 -18.61 -25.96
CA VAL A 35 17.07 -17.52 -24.95
C VAL A 35 16.24 -16.34 -25.44
N LYS A 36 16.40 -15.94 -26.71
CA LYS A 36 15.64 -14.85 -27.33
C LYS A 36 14.13 -15.16 -27.38
N ASN A 37 13.74 -16.40 -27.67
CA ASN A 37 12.35 -16.83 -27.64
C ASN A 37 11.78 -16.93 -26.22
N ILE A 38 12.56 -17.40 -25.24
CA ILE A 38 12.16 -17.46 -23.83
C ILE A 38 11.93 -16.05 -23.30
N ARG A 39 12.88 -15.12 -23.47
CA ARG A 39 12.73 -13.71 -23.05
C ARG A 39 11.54 -13.03 -23.73
N ARG A 40 11.26 -13.34 -25.00
CA ARG A 40 10.09 -12.82 -25.74
C ARG A 40 8.75 -13.42 -25.28
N ARG A 41 8.70 -14.70 -24.89
CA ARG A 41 7.46 -15.40 -24.51
C ARG A 41 7.20 -15.43 -23.00
N MET A 42 8.20 -15.15 -22.19
CA MET A 42 8.14 -15.12 -20.73
C MET A 42 8.75 -13.80 -20.22
N PRO A 43 8.04 -12.67 -20.37
CA PRO A 43 8.45 -11.42 -19.74
C PRO A 43 8.51 -11.62 -18.22
N GLN A 44 9.58 -11.12 -17.59
CA GLN A 44 9.65 -11.10 -16.13
C GLN A 44 8.55 -10.17 -15.61
N GLN A 45 7.69 -10.71 -14.75
CA GLN A 45 6.59 -9.93 -14.16
C GLN A 45 7.17 -8.91 -13.18
N LEU A 46 6.89 -7.62 -13.42
CA LEU A 46 7.17 -6.55 -12.47
C LEU A 46 6.36 -6.79 -11.20
N LEU A 47 7.04 -6.76 -10.06
CA LEU A 47 6.44 -6.86 -8.74
C LEU A 47 6.28 -5.44 -8.18
N LYS A 48 5.06 -5.10 -7.77
CA LYS A 48 4.78 -3.88 -7.02
C LYS A 48 5.15 -4.14 -5.55
N ILE A 49 5.96 -3.27 -4.97
CA ILE A 49 6.32 -3.29 -3.54
C ILE A 49 5.80 -2.00 -2.92
N ARG A 50 5.16 -2.13 -1.76
CA ARG A 50 4.53 -1.05 -1.00
C ARG A 50 5.10 -1.00 0.42
N ALA A 51 5.30 0.20 0.95
CA ALA A 51 5.53 0.44 2.36
C ALA A 51 4.66 1.62 2.83
N ASP A 52 4.13 1.52 4.04
CA ASP A 52 3.27 2.55 4.64
C ASP A 52 4.04 3.23 5.78
N VAL A 53 4.21 4.55 5.67
CA VAL A 53 4.98 5.37 6.60
C VAL A 53 4.15 6.53 7.12
N GLU A 54 4.16 6.74 8.43
CA GLU A 54 3.66 7.97 9.04
C GLU A 54 4.78 8.98 9.16
N ILE A 55 4.53 10.22 8.73
CA ILE A 55 5.49 11.32 8.83
C ILE A 55 4.81 12.46 9.59
N LYS A 56 5.44 12.90 10.68
CA LYS A 56 4.95 13.99 11.54
C LYS A 56 6.04 15.04 11.67
N CYS A 57 5.73 16.31 11.45
CA CYS A 57 6.65 17.42 11.71
C CYS A 57 5.91 18.52 12.46
N PHE A 58 6.49 18.96 13.58
CA PHE A 58 5.88 19.91 14.51
C PHE A 58 6.42 21.35 14.36
N GLN A 59 7.22 21.61 13.33
CA GLN A 59 7.73 22.95 13.05
C GLN A 59 6.69 23.78 12.26
N PHE A 60 6.81 25.11 12.37
CA PHE A 60 5.94 26.08 11.68
C PHE A 60 5.93 25.88 10.15
N ASP A 61 7.01 25.35 9.59
CA ASP A 61 7.13 25.00 8.17
C ASP A 61 7.20 23.47 7.91
N GLY A 62 6.53 22.68 8.76
CA GLY A 62 6.58 21.22 8.68
C GLY A 62 6.11 20.65 7.34
N VAL A 63 5.21 21.34 6.63
CA VAL A 63 4.70 20.90 5.32
C VAL A 63 5.74 21.01 4.21
N LEU A 64 6.59 22.04 4.19
CA LEU A 64 7.68 22.12 3.20
C LEU A 64 8.77 21.09 3.53
N HIS A 65 9.13 20.92 4.81
CA HIS A 65 10.09 19.89 5.23
C HIS A 65 9.63 18.47 4.88
N ILE A 66 8.34 18.15 5.02
CA ILE A 66 7.77 16.87 4.58
C ILE A 66 7.88 16.73 3.05
N LYS A 67 7.50 17.76 2.27
CA LYS A 67 7.60 17.72 0.80
C LYS A 67 9.03 17.49 0.32
N ASP A 68 10.02 18.14 0.93
CA ASP A 68 11.43 17.98 0.56
C ASP A 68 12.01 16.63 1.01
N ALA A 69 11.57 16.08 2.15
CA ALA A 69 11.92 14.72 2.55
C ALA A 69 11.33 13.65 1.62
N LEU A 70 10.09 13.84 1.15
CA LEU A 70 9.46 12.94 0.17
C LEU A 70 10.18 13.02 -1.20
N ARG A 71 10.55 14.22 -1.66
CA ARG A 71 11.37 14.39 -2.87
C ARG A 71 12.73 13.69 -2.77
N LYS A 72 13.39 13.74 -1.61
CA LYS A 72 14.64 13.00 -1.36
C LYS A 72 14.43 11.47 -1.38
N ALA A 73 13.27 11.00 -0.93
CA ALA A 73 12.90 9.58 -1.04
C ALA A 73 12.70 9.16 -2.52
N GLU A 74 11.99 9.96 -3.31
CA GLU A 74 11.78 9.71 -4.74
C GLU A 74 13.10 9.76 -5.54
N ALA A 75 14.00 10.71 -5.22
CA ALA A 75 15.32 10.83 -5.81
C ALA A 75 16.29 9.66 -5.46
N SER A 76 15.92 8.78 -4.53
CA SER A 76 16.67 7.54 -4.27
C SER A 76 16.25 6.35 -5.17
N GLY A 77 15.18 6.53 -5.96
CA GLY A 77 14.80 5.63 -7.04
C GLY A 77 15.80 5.66 -8.20
N ASN A 78 15.83 4.58 -8.98
CA ASN A 78 16.66 4.46 -10.19
C ASN A 78 15.76 4.17 -11.40
N ASP A 79 16.24 4.32 -12.64
CA ASP A 79 15.45 4.03 -13.85
C ASP A 79 14.84 2.62 -13.88
N GLN A 80 15.52 1.64 -13.28
CA GLN A 80 15.06 0.25 -13.17
C GLN A 80 14.11 -0.01 -11.99
N CYS A 81 14.06 0.90 -11.01
CA CYS A 81 13.27 0.80 -9.79
C CYS A 81 12.76 2.20 -9.40
N PRO A 82 11.77 2.76 -10.14
CA PRO A 82 11.20 4.04 -9.79
C PRO A 82 10.53 3.97 -8.42
N VAL A 83 10.69 5.02 -7.62
CA VAL A 83 10.03 5.21 -6.33
C VAL A 83 8.98 6.29 -6.50
N THR A 84 7.77 6.07 -6.01
CA THR A 84 6.67 7.04 -6.08
C THR A 84 5.97 7.13 -4.74
N VAL A 85 5.79 8.33 -4.22
CA VAL A 85 5.06 8.55 -2.98
C VAL A 85 3.62 9.00 -3.26
N LYS A 86 2.66 8.42 -2.55
CA LYS A 86 1.26 8.86 -2.54
C LYS A 86 0.83 9.19 -1.11
N LEU A 87 0.03 10.23 -0.97
CA LEU A 87 -0.72 10.51 0.26
C LEU A 87 -1.98 9.65 0.26
N ILE A 88 -2.27 8.95 1.37
CA ILE A 88 -3.63 8.44 1.64
C ILE A 88 -4.37 9.47 2.49
N ALA A 89 -3.83 9.77 3.66
CA ALA A 89 -4.38 10.73 4.62
C ALA A 89 -3.21 11.39 5.38
N ALA A 90 -3.39 12.57 5.96
CA ALA A 90 -2.41 13.05 6.94
C ALA A 90 -2.57 12.24 8.24
N PRO A 91 -1.52 11.64 8.86
CA PRO A 91 -0.09 11.74 8.57
C PRO A 91 0.50 10.53 7.80
N ARG A 92 -0.33 9.70 7.14
CA ARG A 92 0.02 8.41 6.54
C ARG A 92 0.25 8.48 5.03
N TYR A 93 1.50 8.24 4.64
CA TYR A 93 2.00 8.21 3.28
C TYR A 93 2.29 6.77 2.86
N VAL A 94 2.19 6.51 1.56
CA VAL A 94 2.52 5.23 0.93
C VAL A 94 3.66 5.45 -0.05
N VAL A 95 4.73 4.68 0.13
CA VAL A 95 5.85 4.64 -0.81
C VAL A 95 5.71 3.36 -1.63
N THR A 96 5.59 3.49 -2.95
CA THR A 96 5.55 2.34 -3.86
C THR A 96 6.79 2.32 -4.75
N THR A 97 7.22 1.12 -5.12
CA THR A 97 8.21 0.90 -6.17
C THR A 97 7.84 -0.31 -7.00
N GLN A 98 8.28 -0.34 -8.25
CA GLN A 98 8.09 -1.48 -9.14
C GLN A 98 9.47 -2.02 -9.53
N SER A 99 9.67 -3.34 -9.38
CA SER A 99 10.95 -3.97 -9.70
C SER A 99 10.75 -5.39 -10.20
N VAL A 100 11.66 -5.86 -11.05
CA VAL A 100 11.79 -7.29 -11.39
C VAL A 100 12.32 -8.08 -10.19
N ASP A 101 13.20 -7.48 -9.40
CA ASP A 101 13.95 -8.14 -8.34
C ASP A 101 13.48 -7.74 -6.94
N LYS A 102 12.84 -8.70 -6.27
CA LYS A 102 12.34 -8.58 -4.89
C LYS A 102 13.36 -7.97 -3.93
N LYS A 103 14.59 -8.51 -3.94
CA LYS A 103 15.69 -8.09 -3.04
C LYS A 103 16.15 -6.67 -3.34
N GLN A 104 16.26 -6.30 -4.62
CA GLN A 104 16.67 -4.97 -5.04
C GLN A 104 15.59 -3.95 -4.69
N GLY A 105 14.33 -4.20 -5.05
CA GLY A 105 13.21 -3.32 -4.72
C GLY A 105 13.05 -3.08 -3.21
N MET A 106 13.15 -4.14 -2.39
CA MET A 106 13.19 -4.00 -0.92
C MET A 106 14.37 -3.15 -0.42
N SER A 107 15.57 -3.31 -1.00
CA SER A 107 16.75 -2.53 -0.61
C SER A 107 16.61 -1.05 -1.00
N VAL A 108 16.11 -0.76 -2.20
CA VAL A 108 15.83 0.61 -2.67
C VAL A 108 14.77 1.26 -1.79
N LEU A 109 13.67 0.58 -1.49
CA LEU A 109 12.59 1.14 -0.67
C LEU A 109 13.04 1.42 0.77
N ASN A 110 13.84 0.54 1.37
CA ASN A 110 14.45 0.79 2.69
C ASN A 110 15.42 1.97 2.68
N LYS A 111 16.21 2.15 1.61
CA LYS A 111 17.08 3.33 1.44
C LYS A 111 16.27 4.62 1.31
N ALA A 112 15.16 4.58 0.57
CA ALA A 112 14.24 5.72 0.42
C ALA A 112 13.65 6.16 1.76
N ILE A 113 13.18 5.19 2.56
CA ILE A 113 12.63 5.43 3.90
C ILE A 113 13.72 6.00 4.84
N ALA A 114 14.93 5.45 4.82
CA ALA A 114 16.04 5.95 5.64
C ALA A 114 16.46 7.39 5.24
N ALA A 115 16.55 7.69 3.95
CA ALA A 115 16.85 9.04 3.46
C ALA A 115 15.74 10.05 3.83
N CYS A 116 14.47 9.62 3.80
CA CYS A 116 13.34 10.40 4.29
C CYS A 116 13.45 10.67 5.80
N GLY A 117 13.75 9.63 6.59
CA GLY A 117 13.94 9.74 8.05
C GLY A 117 15.00 10.76 8.43
N VAL A 118 16.21 10.65 7.86
CA VAL A 118 17.31 11.61 8.09
C VAL A 118 16.91 13.05 7.72
N ALA A 119 16.15 13.23 6.64
CA ALA A 119 15.67 14.55 6.24
C ALA A 119 14.61 15.11 7.22
N ILE A 120 13.73 14.28 7.77
CA ILE A 120 12.68 14.67 8.72
C ILE A 120 13.25 14.93 10.12
N GLU A 121 14.19 14.10 10.58
CA GLU A 121 14.86 14.23 11.88
C GLU A 121 15.63 15.56 12.00
N LEU A 122 16.29 15.99 10.92
CA LEU A 122 16.97 17.30 10.84
C LEU A 122 16.03 18.47 11.18
N HIS A 123 14.75 18.35 10.83
CA HIS A 123 13.71 19.35 11.06
C HIS A 123 12.83 19.05 12.29
N LYS A 124 13.33 18.24 13.24
CA LYS A 124 12.62 17.82 14.46
C LYS A 124 11.26 17.15 14.20
N GLY A 125 11.11 16.50 13.05
CA GLY A 125 10.00 15.59 12.81
C GLY A 125 10.29 14.16 13.28
N ASN A 126 9.31 13.29 13.11
CA ASN A 126 9.38 11.87 13.44
C ASN A 126 8.77 11.06 12.27
N LEU A 127 9.45 9.97 11.88
CA LEU A 127 9.00 9.03 10.86
C LEU A 127 8.78 7.66 11.52
N VAL A 128 7.58 7.11 11.37
CA VAL A 128 7.20 5.80 11.92
C VAL A 128 6.74 4.89 10.78
N VAL A 129 7.43 3.78 10.55
CA VAL A 129 7.01 2.77 9.57
C VAL A 129 5.85 1.96 10.18
N LYS A 130 4.66 2.03 9.56
CA LYS A 130 3.49 1.24 9.97
C LYS A 130 3.50 -0.14 9.33
N GLU A 131 3.79 -0.20 8.03
CA GLU A 131 4.01 -1.45 7.32
C GLU A 131 5.37 -1.42 6.63
N ALA A 132 6.21 -2.40 6.96
CA ALA A 132 7.48 -2.61 6.28
C ALA A 132 7.28 -2.96 4.79
N PRO A 133 8.29 -2.73 3.93
CA PRO A 133 8.27 -3.09 2.51
C PRO A 133 7.71 -4.51 2.25
N ARG A 134 6.52 -4.57 1.65
CA ARG A 134 5.84 -5.82 1.27
C ARG A 134 5.51 -5.83 -0.22
N GLU A 135 5.61 -7.01 -0.82
CA GLU A 135 5.12 -7.23 -2.19
C GLU A 135 3.59 -7.22 -2.20
N VAL A 136 2.99 -6.53 -3.16
CA VAL A 136 1.54 -6.41 -3.29
C VAL A 136 1.14 -6.79 -4.71
N ASN A 137 0.20 -7.72 -4.82
CA ASN A 137 -0.51 -8.01 -6.07
C ASN A 137 -1.86 -7.27 -6.06
N GLU A 138 -2.43 -6.98 -7.23
CA GLU A 138 -3.65 -6.16 -7.38
C GLU A 138 -4.84 -6.67 -6.53
N VAL A 139 -5.00 -7.99 -6.39
CA VAL A 139 -6.02 -8.65 -5.55
C VAL A 139 -5.88 -8.33 -4.05
N VAL A 140 -4.72 -7.82 -3.61
CA VAL A 140 -4.42 -7.45 -2.22
C VAL A 140 -4.69 -5.95 -1.98
N GLU A 141 -4.59 -5.10 -3.02
CA GLU A 141 -4.76 -3.65 -2.89
C GLU A 141 -6.19 -3.29 -2.46
N GLU A 142 -7.22 -3.86 -3.10
CA GLU A 142 -8.64 -3.62 -2.74
C GLU A 142 -8.97 -4.00 -1.29
N LYS A 143 -8.45 -5.14 -0.81
CA LYS A 143 -8.77 -5.65 0.53
C LYS A 143 -8.18 -4.80 1.65
N VAL A 144 -7.01 -4.21 1.44
CA VAL A 144 -6.40 -3.31 2.43
C VAL A 144 -7.25 -2.05 2.56
N ILE A 145 -7.55 -1.38 1.45
CA ILE A 145 -8.35 -0.14 1.41
C ILE A 145 -9.74 -0.35 2.01
N GLY A 146 -10.44 -1.44 1.63
CA GLY A 146 -11.78 -1.76 2.12
C GLY A 146 -11.87 -2.20 3.59
N THR A 147 -10.73 -2.50 4.24
CA THR A 147 -10.68 -2.82 5.68
C THR A 147 -10.39 -1.58 6.52
N GLU A 148 -9.65 -0.60 5.98
CA GLU A 148 -9.24 0.61 6.70
C GLU A 148 -10.38 1.64 6.77
N HIS A 149 -11.12 1.86 5.68
CA HIS A 149 -12.29 2.74 5.68
C HIS A 149 -13.47 2.27 6.56
N LYS A 150 -13.47 1.02 7.04
CA LYS A 150 -14.55 0.49 7.90
C LYS A 150 -14.36 0.72 9.40
N LYS A 151 -13.35 1.50 9.80
CA LYS A 151 -13.03 1.77 11.21
C LYS A 151 -13.11 3.22 11.65
N GLU A 152 -13.36 4.16 10.73
CA GLU A 152 -13.31 5.60 11.01
C GLU A 152 -14.69 6.27 10.95
N ASP A 153 -15.78 5.50 10.78
CA ASP A 153 -17.14 5.99 10.68
C ASP A 153 -18.04 5.44 11.82
N TRP A 154 -18.55 6.38 12.64
CA TRP A 154 -19.70 6.30 13.56
C TRP A 154 -19.48 5.79 15.00
N ASP A 155 -18.59 6.46 15.75
CA ASP A 155 -18.79 6.75 17.18
C ASP A 155 -19.42 8.17 17.32
N GLU A 156 -20.70 8.32 16.94
CA GLU A 156 -21.54 9.45 17.38
C GLU A 156 -22.54 8.90 18.41
N GLU A 157 -22.18 8.97 19.70
CA GLU A 157 -23.14 8.82 20.79
C GLU A 157 -24.03 10.08 20.82
N GLU A 158 -25.20 10.03 20.19
CA GLU A 158 -26.29 10.98 20.48
C GLU A 158 -26.74 10.78 21.94
N GLU A 159 -26.21 11.58 22.86
CA GLU A 159 -26.87 11.81 24.15
C GLU A 159 -28.25 12.43 23.90
N LYS A 160 -29.30 11.62 23.92
CA LYS A 160 -30.68 12.13 23.87
C LYS A 160 -31.12 12.56 25.26
N GLU A 161 -31.21 13.88 25.42
CA GLU A 161 -31.73 14.52 26.60
C GLU A 161 -33.12 14.02 27.00
N ASP A 162 -33.25 13.83 28.30
CA ASP A 162 -34.42 13.60 29.13
C ASP A 162 -35.75 14.19 28.59
N THR A 163 -36.69 13.32 28.21
CA THR A 163 -38.12 13.67 28.12
C THR A 163 -38.89 13.13 29.32
N GLY A 164 -38.51 13.58 30.52
CA GLY A 164 -39.28 13.40 31.74
C GLY A 164 -40.58 14.20 31.70
N LEU A 165 -41.68 13.54 31.33
CA LEU A 165 -43.04 14.01 31.63
C LEU A 165 -43.87 12.84 32.19
N GLY A 166 -43.87 12.72 33.51
CA GLY A 166 -44.79 11.84 34.23
C GLY A 166 -46.10 12.54 34.57
N ASP A 167 -47.05 11.73 35.04
CA ASP A 167 -48.35 12.10 35.65
C ASP A 167 -49.42 12.71 34.71
N ALA A 168 -50.69 12.27 34.77
CA ALA A 168 -51.26 11.10 35.44
C ALA A 168 -52.62 10.72 34.80
N ASP A 169 -53.00 9.45 34.89
CA ASP A 169 -54.39 9.03 34.66
C ASP A 169 -55.30 9.60 35.77
N VAL A 170 -56.35 10.32 35.38
CA VAL A 170 -57.52 10.60 36.24
C VAL A 170 -58.78 10.31 35.44
N GLU A 171 -59.48 9.25 35.86
CA GLU A 171 -60.71 8.79 35.22
C GLU A 171 -61.92 9.71 35.50
N ASN A 172 -62.92 9.62 34.61
CA ASN A 172 -64.35 9.62 34.95
C ASN A 172 -65.02 10.88 35.53
N ALA A 173 -65.77 11.62 34.70
CA ALA A 173 -67.06 12.24 35.09
C ALA A 173 -67.95 12.61 33.87
N CYS A 174 -69.27 12.37 34.00
CA CYS A 174 -70.43 12.88 33.21
C CYS A 174 -70.35 12.90 31.66
N GLN A 175 -71.16 12.13 30.91
CA GLN A 175 -72.63 12.10 30.86
C GLN A 175 -73.34 13.42 30.45
N GLY A 176 -73.40 13.65 29.13
CA GLY A 176 -74.66 13.86 28.40
C GLY A 176 -75.38 15.21 28.40
N ILE A 177 -76.48 15.20 27.63
CA ILE A 177 -77.63 16.15 27.59
C ILE A 177 -77.53 17.34 26.58
N ILE A 178 -78.45 17.28 25.60
CA ILE A 178 -79.12 18.28 24.73
C ILE A 178 -78.41 19.16 23.67
N ASN A 179 -79.09 19.22 22.50
CA ASN A 179 -79.09 20.36 21.58
C ASN A 179 -79.94 21.51 22.17
N VAL A 180 -79.46 22.75 22.09
CA VAL A 180 -80.27 23.98 21.93
C VAL A 180 -79.39 24.99 21.16
N ASP A 181 -79.88 25.72 20.15
CA ASP A 181 -81.15 25.53 19.43
C ASP A 181 -81.04 24.41 18.37
#